data_AF-A0A7M2RDB2-F1
#
_entry.id   AF-A0A7M2RDB2-F1
#
_cell.length_a   1.000
_cell.length_b   1.000
_cell.length_c   1.000
_cell.angle_alpha   90.00
_cell.angle_beta   90.00
_cell.angle_gamma   90.00
#
_symmetry.space_group_name_H-M   'P 1'
#
loop_
_entity.id
_entity.type
_entity.pdbx_description
1 polymer ?
#
loop_
_entity_poly.entity_id
_entity_poly.type
_entity_poly.pdbx_seq_one_letter_code
_entity_poly.pdbx_strand_id
1 'polypeptide(L)'
;MDNKKVAEEVIKKVGGKSNITQAWHCFTRLRFNLVDKSKADLSELKQINGVLNAQFQGNQLQVIVGNSAGSIYEELKEMVGDTGTQAAAKKEEKQNPLNVVFDTISGIFNPMLAAITSAGLLKGILSLLLFIGVISDQSSEYLVLNMISDATFYFLPFLLAFSAARKFKTNEFVAVSLAGILMYPSFAALVGTEESIRFFFLKIPVLDYSGSVLPIILGVLLLSVVYRFIDKHMPKMLRLIFTPLLSLLVVAPIVLFIVAPIGNYLGEYLAEFFKWLFDVAGPAAGLLMGGFMPFIVMAGMHYALFPVAFDSIGRLGYDIMLLPMSLVNNMAQCAATLAVAIKTKDKDLRSLAFSSSLSALFGITEPAMYGVTLKLKKPLYAAMIGSGIGGAIYGFFTVKIFTFTIPGITALPSFISSSYTSNFLFACIGVVVSMVVAFVLTMLFSFESAGDEKEGNTIEPEVVASHADTTPVFGEEAAVLAPVSGKTIPLGEMKDDVFAGEVLGKGVGILPDEDVIRAPFNGTISMVADTGHALGLTSDAGVDLLIHVGINTVSMQGEGFETFVTDGQRVSRGQKLLKFDAALIAKKGFSVDTAVIVTNSDEYKEVISDGGRKVKACEDKIIKIVN
;
A
#
# COMPACT_ATOMS: atom_id res chain seq x y z
N MET A 1 -13.29 36.05 -6.11
CA MET A 1 -12.29 35.30 -6.88
C MET A 1 -12.97 34.78 -8.15
N ASP A 2 -12.39 34.99 -9.32
CA ASP A 2 -12.95 34.50 -10.58
C ASP A 2 -12.45 33.07 -10.81
N ASN A 3 -13.25 32.08 -10.39
CA ASN A 3 -12.86 30.67 -10.38
C ASN A 3 -12.46 30.16 -11.78
N LYS A 4 -13.10 30.70 -12.81
CA LYS A 4 -12.80 30.38 -14.21
C LYS A 4 -11.42 30.87 -14.60
N LYS A 5 -11.06 32.10 -14.26
CA LYS A 5 -9.70 32.63 -14.49
C LYS A 5 -8.63 31.85 -13.73
N VAL A 6 -8.90 31.48 -12.48
CA VAL A 6 -7.96 30.66 -11.69
C VAL A 6 -7.78 29.28 -12.32
N ALA A 7 -8.86 28.64 -12.78
CA ALA A 7 -8.76 27.37 -13.52
C ALA A 7 -7.95 27.51 -14.82
N GLU A 8 -8.15 28.57 -15.60
CA GLU A 8 -7.39 28.83 -16.84
C GLU A 8 -5.90 29.04 -16.57
N GLU A 9 -5.56 29.85 -15.56
CA GLU A 9 -4.17 30.09 -15.18
C GLU A 9 -3.51 28.83 -14.62
N VAL A 10 -4.19 28.07 -13.77
CA VAL A 10 -3.69 26.78 -13.25
C VAL A 10 -3.41 25.83 -14.41
N ILE A 11 -4.35 25.64 -15.34
CA ILE A 11 -4.16 24.79 -16.53
C ILE A 11 -2.93 25.23 -17.35
N LYS A 12 -2.75 26.54 -17.55
CA LYS A 12 -1.61 27.08 -18.30
C LYS A 12 -0.28 26.80 -17.60
N LYS A 13 -0.23 27.01 -16.28
CA LYS A 13 0.99 26.91 -15.47
C LYS A 13 1.34 25.47 -15.08
N VAL A 14 0.41 24.52 -15.21
CA VAL A 14 0.70 23.08 -15.13
C VAL A 14 1.17 22.47 -16.47
N GLY A 15 1.43 23.27 -17.50
CA GLY A 15 1.90 22.79 -18.80
C GLY A 15 0.81 22.55 -19.85
N GLY A 16 -0.41 23.07 -19.62
CA GLY A 16 -1.56 22.97 -20.53
C GLY A 16 -2.43 21.73 -20.30
N LYS A 17 -3.63 21.73 -20.92
CA LYS A 17 -4.62 20.64 -20.79
C LYS A 17 -4.04 19.27 -21.13
N SER A 18 -3.19 19.19 -22.15
CA SER A 18 -2.53 17.96 -22.59
C SER A 18 -1.50 17.41 -21.60
N ASN A 19 -1.09 18.19 -20.59
CA ASN A 19 -0.19 17.75 -19.54
C ASN A 19 -0.93 17.19 -18.31
N ILE A 20 -2.25 17.30 -18.25
CA ILE A 20 -3.07 16.82 -17.13
C ILE A 20 -3.60 15.42 -17.49
N THR A 21 -3.15 14.39 -16.75
CA THR A 21 -3.65 13.01 -16.94
C THR A 21 -4.89 12.73 -16.10
N GLN A 22 -4.95 13.32 -14.91
CA GLN A 22 -6.06 13.19 -13.98
C GLN A 22 -6.09 14.43 -13.12
N ALA A 23 -7.28 14.99 -12.91
CA ALA A 23 -7.53 16.05 -11.95
C ALA A 23 -8.62 15.58 -10.98
N TRP A 24 -8.49 15.95 -9.72
CA TRP A 24 -9.53 15.82 -8.70
C TRP A 24 -9.28 16.87 -7.63
N HIS A 25 -10.14 16.94 -6.63
CA HIS A 25 -9.96 17.88 -5.54
C HIS A 25 -10.27 17.24 -4.20
N CYS A 26 -9.71 17.82 -3.15
CA CYS A 26 -10.24 17.71 -1.79
C CYS A 26 -10.73 19.11 -1.36
N PHE A 27 -11.04 19.31 -0.07
CA PHE A 27 -11.61 20.55 0.43
C PHE A 27 -10.78 21.80 0.09
N THR A 28 -9.46 21.75 0.26
CA THR A 28 -8.57 22.92 0.08
C THR A 28 -7.63 22.83 -1.12
N ARG A 29 -7.67 21.74 -1.89
CA ARG A 29 -6.62 21.48 -2.90
C ARG A 29 -7.19 20.90 -4.19
N LEU A 30 -6.74 21.45 -5.30
CA LEU A 30 -6.76 20.80 -6.60
C LEU A 30 -5.57 19.84 -6.68
N ARG A 31 -5.81 18.63 -7.14
CA ARG A 31 -4.82 17.55 -7.25
C ARG A 31 -4.72 17.14 -8.71
N PHE A 32 -3.49 17.09 -9.21
CA PHE A 32 -3.19 16.73 -10.59
C PHE A 32 -2.15 15.62 -10.64
N ASN A 33 -2.41 14.63 -11.48
CA ASN A 33 -1.35 13.79 -12.04
C ASN A 33 -0.96 14.39 -13.39
N LEU A 34 0.31 14.71 -13.56
CA LEU A 34 0.82 15.32 -14.80
C LEU A 34 1.56 14.31 -15.66
N VAL A 35 1.54 14.50 -16.99
CA VAL A 35 2.35 13.72 -17.93
C VAL A 35 3.83 14.02 -17.73
N ASP A 36 4.17 15.30 -17.60
CA ASP A 36 5.54 15.78 -17.39
C ASP A 36 5.57 16.82 -16.27
N LYS A 37 6.23 16.48 -15.16
CA LYS A 37 6.33 17.36 -13.98
C LYS A 37 7.17 18.60 -14.25
N SER A 38 8.13 18.55 -15.18
CA SER A 38 9.02 19.68 -15.47
C SER A 38 8.31 20.86 -16.12
N LYS A 39 7.11 20.62 -16.68
CA LYS A 39 6.26 21.66 -17.27
C LYS A 39 5.34 22.37 -16.28
N ALA A 40 5.28 21.89 -15.04
CA ALA A 40 4.55 22.56 -13.98
C ALA A 40 5.46 23.57 -13.29
N ASP A 41 5.15 24.85 -13.45
CA ASP A 41 5.90 25.93 -12.81
C ASP A 41 5.30 26.22 -11.43
N LEU A 42 5.89 25.61 -10.39
CA LEU A 42 5.44 25.79 -9.00
C LEU A 42 5.55 27.24 -8.53
N SER A 43 6.58 27.97 -8.96
CA SER A 43 6.81 29.37 -8.61
C SER A 43 5.69 30.24 -9.16
N GLU A 44 5.32 30.04 -10.43
CA GLU A 44 4.26 30.81 -11.06
C GLU A 44 2.86 30.37 -10.58
N LEU A 45 2.66 29.09 -10.27
CA LEU A 45 1.39 28.61 -9.68
C LEU A 45 1.08 29.30 -8.35
N LYS A 46 2.10 29.55 -7.51
CA LYS A 46 1.96 30.27 -6.23
C LYS A 46 1.65 31.77 -6.40
N GLN A 47 1.90 32.33 -7.58
CA GLN A 47 1.63 33.74 -7.87
C GLN A 47 0.22 33.98 -8.43
N ILE A 48 -0.52 32.91 -8.75
CA ILE A 48 -1.91 33.00 -9.20
C ILE A 48 -2.76 33.53 -8.03
N ASN A 49 -3.51 34.60 -8.27
CA ASN A 49 -4.39 35.19 -7.28
C ASN A 49 -5.51 34.20 -6.92
N GLY A 50 -5.50 33.68 -5.68
CA GLY A 50 -6.38 32.60 -5.23
C GLY A 50 -5.69 31.25 -4.99
N VAL A 51 -4.41 31.13 -5.33
CA VAL A 51 -3.56 29.98 -4.97
C VAL A 51 -2.74 30.34 -3.73
N LEU A 52 -3.00 29.64 -2.63
CA LEU A 52 -2.27 29.81 -1.36
C LEU A 52 -0.88 29.16 -1.42
N ASN A 53 -0.78 28.01 -2.09
CA ASN A 53 0.49 27.30 -2.26
C ASN A 53 0.39 26.28 -3.40
N ALA A 54 1.52 25.85 -3.95
CA ALA A 54 1.60 24.75 -4.90
C ALA A 54 2.82 23.87 -4.61
N GLN A 55 2.64 22.56 -4.55
CA GLN A 55 3.71 21.62 -4.23
C GLN A 55 3.48 20.24 -4.84
N PHE A 56 4.55 19.49 -5.04
CA PHE A 56 4.44 18.06 -5.32
C PHE A 56 4.44 17.27 -4.01
N GLN A 57 3.45 16.38 -3.85
CA GLN A 57 3.46 15.35 -2.81
C GLN A 57 3.56 13.99 -3.50
N GLY A 58 4.77 13.42 -3.49
CA GLY A 58 5.09 12.22 -4.28
C GLY A 58 5.00 12.47 -5.79
N ASN A 59 4.08 11.77 -6.47
CA ASN A 59 3.85 11.93 -7.92
C ASN A 59 2.73 12.91 -8.29
N GLN A 60 2.06 13.49 -7.30
CA GLN A 60 0.90 14.34 -7.50
C GLN A 60 1.24 15.81 -7.25
N LEU A 61 0.86 16.67 -8.18
CA LEU A 61 0.86 18.12 -7.97
C LEU A 61 -0.37 18.49 -7.14
N GLN A 62 -0.18 19.26 -6.08
CA GLN A 62 -1.25 19.83 -5.26
C GLN A 62 -1.19 21.35 -5.33
N VAL A 63 -2.26 21.95 -5.83
CA VAL A 63 -2.48 23.40 -5.84
C VAL A 63 -3.49 23.72 -4.75
N ILE A 64 -3.02 24.37 -3.70
CA ILE A 64 -3.80 24.72 -2.51
C ILE A 64 -4.51 26.04 -2.81
N VAL A 65 -5.84 26.00 -2.86
CA VAL A 65 -6.71 27.12 -3.28
C VAL A 65 -7.79 27.43 -2.23
N GLY A 66 -7.64 26.84 -1.03
CA GLY A 66 -8.61 26.97 0.05
C GLY A 66 -9.99 26.40 -0.32
N ASN A 67 -11.03 26.86 0.37
CA ASN A 67 -12.41 26.36 0.27
C ASN A 67 -13.01 26.49 -1.16
N SER A 68 -12.35 27.21 -2.05
CA SER A 68 -12.75 27.36 -3.46
C SER A 68 -12.35 26.17 -4.34
N ALA A 69 -11.67 25.14 -3.81
CA ALA A 69 -11.14 24.02 -4.60
C ALA A 69 -12.20 23.29 -5.43
N GLY A 70 -13.39 23.04 -4.87
CA GLY A 70 -14.49 22.42 -5.62
C GLY A 70 -15.01 23.31 -6.75
N SER A 71 -15.20 24.61 -6.47
CA SER A 71 -15.71 25.54 -7.49
C SER A 71 -14.73 25.77 -8.64
N ILE A 72 -13.42 25.81 -8.35
CA ILE A 72 -12.39 25.90 -9.39
C ILE A 72 -12.25 24.59 -10.14
N TYR A 73 -12.47 23.44 -9.47
CA TYR A 73 -12.44 22.15 -10.13
C TYR A 73 -13.56 21.97 -11.15
N GLU A 74 -14.78 22.44 -10.88
CA GLU A 74 -15.89 22.36 -11.84
C GLU A 74 -15.58 23.17 -13.11
N GLU A 75 -15.07 24.40 -12.96
CA GLU A 75 -14.60 25.22 -14.10
C GLU A 75 -13.44 24.53 -14.85
N LEU A 76 -12.51 23.91 -14.13
CA LEU A 76 -11.40 23.15 -14.70
C LEU A 76 -11.89 21.91 -15.46
N LYS A 77 -12.91 21.22 -14.95
CA LYS A 77 -13.51 20.03 -15.56
C LYS A 77 -14.21 20.38 -16.87
N GLU A 78 -14.95 21.50 -16.93
CA GLU A 78 -15.54 21.99 -18.17
C GLU A 78 -14.47 22.32 -19.22
N MET A 79 -13.31 22.82 -18.80
CA MET A 79 -12.21 23.17 -19.71
C MET A 79 -11.39 21.96 -20.18
N VAL A 80 -11.08 21.02 -19.29
CA VAL A 80 -10.20 19.87 -19.59
C VAL A 80 -11.00 18.68 -20.16
N GLY A 81 -12.31 18.66 -19.96
CA GLY A 81 -13.19 17.52 -20.27
C GLY A 81 -13.19 16.51 -19.12
N ASP A 82 -14.22 15.66 -19.05
CA ASP A 82 -14.39 14.69 -17.96
C ASP A 82 -13.25 13.64 -17.97
N THR A 83 -12.19 13.92 -17.23
CA THR A 83 -11.07 12.99 -17.00
C THR A 83 -11.42 11.90 -15.97
N GLY A 84 -12.66 11.89 -15.45
CA GLY A 84 -13.13 10.96 -14.42
C GLY A 84 -13.39 9.52 -14.89
N THR A 85 -13.35 9.22 -16.19
CA THR A 85 -13.61 7.85 -16.68
C THR A 85 -12.88 7.45 -17.97
N GLN A 86 -11.88 8.22 -18.40
CA GLN A 86 -10.97 7.72 -19.44
C GLN A 86 -9.85 6.93 -18.77
N ALA A 87 -9.98 5.60 -18.81
CA ALA A 87 -8.85 4.70 -18.69
C ALA A 87 -7.73 5.26 -19.56
N ALA A 88 -6.64 5.67 -18.91
CA ALA A 88 -5.47 6.26 -19.52
C ALA A 88 -5.19 5.63 -20.89
N ALA A 89 -5.42 6.38 -21.95
CA ALA A 89 -4.58 6.24 -23.13
C ALA A 89 -3.21 6.74 -22.67
N LYS A 90 -2.42 5.82 -22.07
CA LYS A 90 -0.98 6.00 -21.86
C LYS A 90 -0.45 6.55 -23.18
N LYS A 91 -0.13 7.84 -23.23
CA LYS A 91 1.02 8.23 -24.03
C LYS A 91 2.17 7.66 -23.22
N GLU A 92 2.58 6.46 -23.61
CA GLU A 92 3.80 5.85 -23.13
C GLU A 92 4.89 6.92 -23.29
N GLU A 93 5.28 7.58 -22.18
CA GLU A 93 6.70 7.67 -21.93
C GLU A 93 7.23 6.28 -22.25
N LYS A 94 8.25 6.19 -23.11
CA LYS A 94 8.89 4.92 -23.43
C LYS A 94 9.37 4.32 -22.12
N GLN A 95 8.47 3.64 -21.42
CA GLN A 95 8.76 2.86 -20.25
C GLN A 95 9.71 1.82 -20.82
N ASN A 96 10.88 1.73 -20.20
CA ASN A 96 11.81 0.68 -20.54
C ASN A 96 11.00 -0.63 -20.62
N PRO A 97 11.06 -1.39 -21.73
CA PRO A 97 10.27 -2.62 -21.88
C PRO A 97 10.41 -3.55 -20.67
N LEU A 98 11.57 -3.50 -20.00
CA LEU A 98 11.81 -4.21 -18.74
C LEU A 98 10.90 -3.75 -17.58
N ASN A 99 10.69 -2.44 -17.42
CA ASN A 99 9.80 -1.89 -16.38
C ASN A 99 8.35 -2.29 -16.63
N VAL A 100 7.91 -2.34 -17.90
CA VAL A 100 6.56 -2.80 -18.25
C VAL A 100 6.36 -4.27 -17.87
N VAL A 101 7.38 -5.11 -18.08
CA VAL A 101 7.36 -6.51 -17.67
C VAL A 101 7.27 -6.62 -16.15
N PHE A 102 8.08 -5.88 -15.40
CA PHE A 102 8.05 -5.89 -13.93
C PHE A 102 6.71 -5.41 -13.37
N ASP A 103 6.19 -4.27 -13.87
CA ASP A 103 4.85 -3.78 -13.51
C ASP A 103 3.75 -4.78 -13.84
N THR A 104 3.95 -5.56 -14.89
CA THR A 104 3.03 -6.63 -15.28
C THR A 104 3.04 -7.74 -14.24
N ILE A 105 4.22 -8.28 -13.93
CA ILE A 105 4.37 -9.38 -12.97
C ILE A 105 3.89 -8.96 -11.58
N SER A 106 4.30 -7.79 -11.07
CA SER A 106 3.86 -7.30 -9.75
C SER A 106 2.34 -7.14 -9.70
N GLY A 107 1.72 -6.62 -10.77
CA GLY A 107 0.27 -6.49 -10.86
C GLY A 107 -0.49 -7.82 -10.87
N ILE A 108 0.15 -8.91 -11.30
CA ILE A 108 -0.41 -10.27 -11.28
C ILE A 108 -0.31 -10.88 -9.88
N PHE A 109 0.82 -10.70 -9.20
CA PHE A 109 1.05 -11.30 -7.88
C PHE A 109 0.40 -10.55 -6.71
N ASN A 110 0.27 -9.21 -6.78
CA ASN A 110 -0.26 -8.42 -5.67
C ASN A 110 -1.64 -8.90 -5.15
N PRO A 111 -2.64 -9.21 -6.00
CA PRO A 111 -3.97 -9.64 -5.53
C PRO A 111 -3.98 -10.97 -4.78
N MET A 112 -2.94 -11.81 -4.92
CA MET A 112 -2.88 -13.14 -4.30
C MET A 112 -1.92 -13.24 -3.11
N LEU A 113 -1.25 -12.13 -2.74
CA LEU A 113 -0.29 -12.12 -1.63
C LEU A 113 -0.90 -12.65 -0.34
N ALA A 114 -2.13 -12.25 0.00
CA ALA A 114 -2.81 -12.72 1.21
C ALA A 114 -2.94 -14.25 1.26
N ALA A 115 -3.36 -14.88 0.16
CA ALA A 115 -3.50 -16.33 0.06
C ALA A 115 -2.14 -17.02 0.21
N ILE A 116 -1.15 -16.60 -0.58
CA ILE A 116 0.21 -17.16 -0.57
C ILE A 116 0.85 -17.01 0.81
N THR A 117 0.63 -15.87 1.47
CA THR A 117 1.15 -15.61 2.83
C THR A 117 0.53 -16.55 3.85
N SER A 118 -0.80 -16.69 3.85
CA SER A 118 -1.49 -17.59 4.78
C SER A 118 -1.06 -19.04 4.60
N ALA A 119 -0.94 -19.49 3.35
CA ALA A 119 -0.51 -20.83 2.99
C ALA A 119 0.94 -21.10 3.41
N GLY A 120 1.85 -20.17 3.09
CA GLY A 120 3.26 -20.26 3.46
C GLY A 120 3.51 -20.26 4.96
N LEU A 121 2.84 -19.37 5.69
CA LEU A 121 2.94 -19.31 7.15
C LEU A 121 2.46 -20.60 7.80
N LEU A 122 1.33 -21.16 7.33
CA LEU A 122 0.83 -22.44 7.82
C LEU A 122 1.79 -23.59 7.49
N LYS A 123 2.40 -23.62 6.29
CA LYS A 123 3.45 -24.60 5.97
C LYS A 123 4.65 -24.47 6.91
N GLY A 124 5.09 -23.25 7.22
CA GLY A 124 6.16 -23.03 8.20
C GLY A 124 5.80 -23.56 9.59
N ILE A 125 4.60 -23.26 10.10
CA ILE A 125 4.10 -23.81 11.37
C ILE A 125 4.06 -25.34 11.31
N LEU A 126 3.60 -25.92 10.21
CA LEU A 126 3.54 -27.36 10.02
C LEU A 126 4.94 -28.00 10.07
N SER A 127 5.93 -27.40 9.39
CA SER A 127 7.34 -27.81 9.46
C SER A 127 7.88 -27.75 10.89
N LEU A 128 7.51 -26.73 11.67
CA LEU A 128 7.88 -26.64 13.08
C LEU A 128 7.26 -27.76 13.91
N LEU A 129 5.95 -28.02 13.76
CA LEU A 129 5.23 -29.05 14.50
C LEU A 129 5.79 -30.46 14.24
N LEU A 130 6.15 -30.74 12.99
CA LEU A 130 6.87 -31.96 12.61
C LEU A 130 8.23 -32.04 13.28
N PHE A 131 9.00 -30.94 13.25
CA PHE A 131 10.35 -30.90 13.79
C PHE A 131 10.42 -31.14 15.30
N ILE A 132 9.49 -30.56 16.06
CA ILE A 132 9.40 -30.76 17.52
C ILE A 132 8.69 -32.06 17.91
N GLY A 133 8.21 -32.83 16.93
CA GLY A 133 7.54 -34.11 17.16
C GLY A 133 6.12 -34.02 17.73
N VAL A 134 5.46 -32.87 17.59
CA VAL A 134 4.05 -32.69 18.04
C VAL A 134 3.07 -33.43 17.12
N ILE A 135 3.38 -33.49 15.82
CA ILE A 135 2.63 -34.26 14.82
C ILE A 135 3.59 -35.15 14.02
N SER A 136 3.04 -36.20 13.41
CA SER A 136 3.76 -37.08 12.48
C SER A 136 3.33 -36.78 11.05
N ASP A 137 4.23 -36.95 10.07
CA ASP A 137 3.94 -36.80 8.63
C ASP A 137 2.97 -37.88 8.10
N GLN A 138 2.71 -38.92 8.89
CA GLN A 138 1.72 -39.96 8.62
C GLN A 138 0.37 -39.70 9.30
N SER A 139 0.26 -38.64 10.11
CA SER A 139 -0.97 -38.38 10.87
C SER A 139 -2.04 -37.71 10.01
N SER A 140 -3.32 -37.94 10.34
CA SER A 140 -4.44 -37.31 9.65
C SER A 140 -4.44 -35.80 9.83
N GLU A 141 -3.97 -35.30 10.98
CA GLU A 141 -3.80 -33.88 11.26
C GLU A 141 -2.79 -33.26 10.31
N TYR A 142 -1.64 -33.92 10.09
CA TYR A 142 -0.66 -33.48 9.10
C TYR A 142 -1.26 -33.46 7.71
N LEU A 143 -1.96 -34.51 7.29
CA LEU A 143 -2.56 -34.58 5.96
C LEU A 143 -3.56 -33.42 5.73
N VAL A 144 -4.43 -33.12 6.70
CA VAL A 144 -5.41 -32.03 6.59
C VAL A 144 -4.71 -30.66 6.57
N LEU A 145 -3.79 -30.42 7.51
CA LEU A 145 -3.08 -29.13 7.58
C LEU A 145 -2.18 -28.90 6.37
N ASN A 146 -1.52 -29.96 5.88
CA ASN A 146 -0.74 -29.94 4.66
C ASN A 146 -1.65 -29.55 3.48
N MET A 147 -2.79 -30.20 3.31
CA MET A 147 -3.77 -29.89 2.26
C MET A 147 -4.23 -28.42 2.30
N ILE A 148 -4.57 -27.88 3.48
CA ILE A 148 -4.97 -26.47 3.64
C ILE A 148 -3.84 -25.54 3.19
N SER A 149 -2.61 -25.85 3.60
CA SER A 149 -1.43 -25.03 3.32
C SER A 149 -0.89 -25.20 1.90
N ASP A 150 -1.09 -26.35 1.26
CA ASP A 150 -0.55 -26.71 -0.04
C ASP A 150 -1.47 -26.31 -1.18
N ALA A 151 -2.79 -26.32 -0.97
CA ALA A 151 -3.78 -26.02 -2.01
C ALA A 151 -3.51 -24.69 -2.75
N THR A 152 -3.07 -23.65 -2.03
CA THR A 152 -2.75 -22.35 -2.65
C THR A 152 -1.58 -22.44 -3.63
N PHE A 153 -0.58 -23.27 -3.31
CA PHE A 153 0.60 -23.47 -4.16
C PHE A 153 0.30 -24.45 -5.29
N TYR A 154 -0.38 -25.56 -5.00
CA TYR A 154 -0.77 -26.53 -6.01
C TYR A 154 -1.64 -25.89 -7.11
N PHE A 155 -2.68 -25.16 -6.70
CA PHE A 155 -3.60 -24.45 -7.60
C PHE A 155 -3.17 -23.01 -7.92
N LEU A 156 -1.89 -22.67 -7.71
CA LEU A 156 -1.36 -21.35 -8.07
C LEU A 156 -1.68 -20.93 -9.52
N PRO A 157 -1.67 -21.84 -10.53
CA PRO A 157 -2.06 -21.47 -11.88
C PRO A 157 -3.48 -20.86 -11.98
N PHE A 158 -4.44 -21.31 -11.18
CA PHE A 158 -5.81 -20.77 -11.18
C PHE A 158 -5.85 -19.33 -10.67
N LEU A 159 -5.12 -19.05 -9.57
CA LEU A 159 -5.01 -17.71 -9.00
C LEU A 159 -4.30 -16.75 -9.98
N LEU A 160 -3.27 -17.24 -10.65
CA LEU A 160 -2.52 -16.49 -11.66
C LEU A 160 -3.36 -16.23 -12.89
N ALA A 161 -4.15 -17.19 -13.34
CA ALA A 161 -5.03 -17.00 -14.49
C ALA A 161 -6.02 -15.85 -14.25
N PHE A 162 -6.64 -15.82 -13.07
CA PHE A 162 -7.61 -14.80 -12.70
C PHE A 162 -6.98 -13.39 -12.63
N SER A 163 -5.86 -13.27 -11.91
CA SER A 163 -5.15 -11.99 -11.75
C SER A 163 -4.50 -11.51 -13.06
N ALA A 164 -3.92 -12.41 -13.86
CA ALA A 164 -3.42 -12.12 -15.21
C ALA A 164 -4.55 -11.67 -16.15
N ALA A 165 -5.73 -12.27 -16.06
CA ALA A 165 -6.87 -11.86 -16.88
C ALA A 165 -7.30 -10.42 -16.59
N ARG A 166 -7.35 -10.04 -15.30
CA ARG A 166 -7.57 -8.64 -14.89
C ARG A 166 -6.48 -7.72 -15.42
N LYS A 167 -5.21 -8.12 -15.28
CA LYS A 167 -4.06 -7.32 -15.75
C LYS A 167 -4.07 -7.11 -17.26
N PHE A 168 -4.36 -8.16 -18.02
CA PHE A 168 -4.43 -8.14 -19.48
C PHE A 168 -5.82 -7.76 -20.02
N LYS A 169 -6.77 -7.39 -19.16
CA LYS A 169 -8.13 -6.97 -19.55
C LYS A 169 -8.80 -7.97 -20.50
N THR A 170 -8.84 -9.24 -20.10
CA THR A 170 -9.57 -10.31 -20.78
C THR A 170 -10.51 -11.02 -19.81
N ASN A 171 -11.33 -11.94 -20.30
CA ASN A 171 -12.35 -12.60 -19.50
C ASN A 171 -11.73 -13.54 -18.45
N GLU A 172 -12.02 -13.28 -17.17
CA GLU A 172 -11.45 -13.99 -16.04
C GLU A 172 -11.88 -15.45 -15.97
N PHE A 173 -13.15 -15.75 -16.24
CA PHE A 173 -13.67 -17.12 -16.19
C PHE A 173 -13.12 -17.99 -17.33
N VAL A 174 -12.90 -17.40 -18.50
CA VAL A 174 -12.25 -18.10 -19.63
C VAL A 174 -10.77 -18.35 -19.32
N ALA A 175 -10.08 -17.39 -18.72
CA ALA A 175 -8.70 -17.57 -18.28
C ALA A 175 -8.57 -18.66 -17.20
N VAL A 176 -9.43 -18.65 -16.19
CA VAL A 176 -9.46 -19.70 -15.15
C VAL A 176 -9.77 -21.07 -15.77
N SER A 177 -10.65 -21.12 -16.79
CA SER A 177 -10.91 -22.35 -17.54
C SER A 177 -9.66 -22.86 -18.28
N LEU A 178 -8.81 -21.96 -18.79
CA LEU A 178 -7.51 -22.33 -19.39
C LEU A 178 -6.56 -22.96 -18.36
N ALA A 179 -6.52 -22.45 -17.11
CA ALA A 179 -5.79 -23.12 -16.03
C ALA A 179 -6.36 -24.51 -15.73
N GLY A 180 -7.69 -24.65 -15.74
CA GLY A 180 -8.37 -25.94 -15.60
C GLY A 180 -8.02 -26.94 -16.70
N ILE A 181 -7.75 -26.48 -17.93
CA ILE A 181 -7.28 -27.34 -19.03
C ILE A 181 -5.84 -27.82 -18.77
N LEU A 182 -4.94 -26.92 -18.35
CA LEU A 182 -3.55 -27.27 -18.03
C LEU A 182 -3.45 -28.28 -16.88
N MET A 183 -4.32 -28.14 -15.88
CA MET A 183 -4.34 -28.96 -14.67
C MET A 183 -5.47 -30.00 -14.69
N TYR A 184 -5.99 -30.37 -15.86
CA TYR A 184 -7.11 -31.29 -15.92
C TYR A 184 -6.69 -32.68 -15.40
N PRO A 185 -7.45 -33.34 -14.51
CA PRO A 185 -6.99 -34.56 -13.82
C PRO A 185 -6.56 -35.69 -14.76
N SER A 186 -7.25 -35.90 -15.88
CA SER A 186 -6.87 -36.94 -16.84
C SER A 186 -5.62 -36.59 -17.64
N PHE A 187 -5.27 -35.31 -17.76
CA PHE A 187 -4.00 -34.88 -18.35
C PHE A 187 -2.86 -35.03 -17.33
N ALA A 188 -3.09 -34.61 -16.08
CA ALA A 188 -2.14 -34.79 -14.97
C ALA A 188 -1.78 -36.27 -14.73
N ALA A 189 -2.75 -37.18 -14.88
CA ALA A 189 -2.52 -38.62 -14.75
C ALA A 189 -1.57 -39.22 -15.81
N LEU A 190 -1.32 -38.51 -16.92
CA LEU A 190 -0.40 -38.95 -17.97
C LEU A 190 1.06 -38.56 -17.68
N VAL A 191 1.29 -37.63 -16.77
CA VAL A 191 2.63 -37.14 -16.43
C VAL A 191 3.50 -38.30 -15.95
N GLY A 192 4.67 -38.47 -16.57
CA GLY A 192 5.61 -39.55 -16.26
C GLY A 192 5.25 -40.92 -16.84
N THR A 193 4.11 -41.07 -17.51
CA THR A 193 3.70 -42.32 -18.18
C THR A 193 3.69 -42.20 -19.70
N GLU A 194 3.33 -41.02 -20.22
CA GLU A 194 3.34 -40.71 -21.64
C GLU A 194 4.20 -39.47 -21.90
N GLU A 195 5.00 -39.47 -22.98
CA GLU A 195 5.77 -38.28 -23.37
C GLU A 195 4.89 -37.23 -24.07
N SER A 196 3.87 -37.68 -24.82
CA SER A 196 3.00 -36.79 -25.57
C SER A 196 1.64 -37.42 -25.91
N ILE A 197 0.62 -36.57 -26.06
CA ILE A 197 -0.69 -36.94 -26.61
C ILE A 197 -0.88 -36.37 -28.01
N ARG A 198 -1.72 -37.02 -28.82
CA ARG A 198 -2.03 -36.54 -30.19
C ARG A 198 -3.29 -35.71 -30.22
N PHE A 199 -3.21 -34.54 -30.84
CA PHE A 199 -4.36 -33.74 -31.25
C PHE A 199 -4.26 -33.48 -32.75
N PHE A 200 -5.02 -34.26 -33.55
CA PHE A 200 -4.83 -34.36 -35.00
C PHE A 200 -3.37 -34.71 -35.36
N PHE A 201 -2.66 -33.80 -36.03
CA PHE A 201 -1.26 -33.96 -36.43
C PHE A 201 -0.27 -33.39 -35.40
N LEU A 202 -0.75 -32.74 -34.33
CA LEU A 202 0.09 -32.15 -33.29
C LEU A 202 0.39 -33.19 -32.20
N LYS A 203 1.66 -33.21 -31.75
CA LYS A 203 2.11 -33.98 -30.58
C LYS A 203 2.25 -33.04 -29.39
N ILE A 204 1.25 -33.01 -28.53
CA ILE A 204 1.22 -32.18 -27.33
C ILE A 204 2.07 -32.85 -26.25
N PRO A 205 3.15 -32.24 -25.76
CA PRO A 205 3.95 -32.82 -24.68
C PRO A 205 3.14 -32.88 -23.38
N VAL A 206 3.34 -33.95 -22.63
CA VAL A 206 2.71 -34.12 -21.31
C VAL A 206 3.71 -33.67 -20.25
N LEU A 207 3.39 -32.57 -19.57
CA LEU A 207 4.22 -31.95 -18.53
C LEU A 207 3.37 -31.69 -17.30
N ASP A 208 3.99 -31.70 -16.12
CA ASP A 208 3.33 -31.22 -14.91
C ASP A 208 3.26 -29.70 -14.92
N TYR A 209 2.05 -29.16 -14.74
CA TYR A 209 1.80 -27.74 -14.64
C TYR A 209 1.32 -27.32 -13.24
N SER A 210 1.25 -28.25 -12.28
CA SER A 210 0.92 -27.95 -10.89
C SER A 210 1.94 -26.96 -10.31
N GLY A 211 1.45 -25.93 -9.61
CA GLY A 211 2.29 -24.85 -9.08
C GLY A 211 3.04 -24.00 -10.11
N SER A 212 2.87 -24.24 -11.42
CA SER A 212 3.60 -23.51 -12.46
C SER A 212 3.12 -22.06 -12.61
N VAL A 213 4.06 -21.15 -12.91
CA VAL A 213 3.77 -19.72 -13.01
C VAL A 213 3.73 -19.22 -14.46
N LEU A 214 4.83 -19.43 -15.19
CA LEU A 214 5.00 -18.89 -16.54
C LEU A 214 4.02 -19.46 -17.57
N PRO A 215 3.73 -20.78 -17.61
CA PRO A 215 2.80 -21.36 -18.59
C PRO A 215 1.45 -20.65 -18.65
N ILE A 216 0.83 -20.42 -17.48
CA ILE A 216 -0.51 -19.82 -17.42
C ILE A 216 -0.49 -18.32 -17.68
N ILE A 217 0.52 -17.58 -17.21
CA ILE A 217 0.62 -16.13 -17.47
C ILE A 217 0.76 -15.88 -18.98
N LEU A 218 1.62 -16.63 -19.66
CA LEU A 218 1.79 -16.54 -21.11
C LEU A 218 0.55 -17.02 -21.87
N GLY A 219 -0.12 -18.06 -21.36
CA GLY A 219 -1.39 -18.55 -21.92
C GLY A 219 -2.50 -17.50 -21.85
N VAL A 220 -2.64 -16.80 -20.72
CA VAL A 220 -3.63 -15.72 -20.57
C VAL A 220 -3.24 -14.47 -21.35
N LEU A 221 -1.95 -14.20 -21.53
CA LEU A 221 -1.49 -13.16 -22.46
C LEU A 221 -1.95 -13.46 -23.90
N LEU A 222 -1.72 -14.69 -24.38
CA LEU A 222 -2.22 -15.13 -25.70
C LEU A 222 -3.76 -15.04 -25.77
N LEU A 223 -4.45 -15.52 -24.73
CA LEU A 223 -5.91 -15.42 -24.62
C LEU A 223 -6.36 -13.97 -24.76
N SER A 224 -5.68 -13.02 -24.13
CA SER A 224 -6.08 -11.61 -24.19
C SER A 224 -6.05 -11.04 -25.60
N VAL A 225 -5.10 -11.48 -26.43
CA VAL A 225 -4.97 -11.06 -27.83
C VAL A 225 -6.04 -11.74 -28.70
N VAL A 226 -6.16 -13.06 -28.59
CA VAL A 226 -7.11 -13.85 -29.39
C VAL A 226 -8.56 -13.49 -29.04
N TYR A 227 -8.88 -13.36 -27.75
CA TYR A 227 -10.22 -13.01 -27.29
C TYR A 227 -10.66 -11.65 -27.84
N ARG A 228 -9.82 -10.61 -27.75
CA ARG A 228 -10.14 -9.30 -28.31
C ARG A 228 -10.30 -9.34 -29.83
N PHE A 229 -9.49 -10.13 -30.52
CA PHE A 229 -9.60 -10.30 -31.96
C PHE A 229 -10.93 -10.94 -32.35
N ILE A 230 -11.31 -12.06 -31.71
CA ILE A 230 -12.57 -12.75 -31.98
C ILE A 230 -13.76 -11.84 -31.60
N ASP A 231 -13.71 -11.20 -30.43
CA ASP A 231 -14.78 -10.32 -29.95
C ASP A 231 -15.06 -9.17 -30.91
N LYS A 232 -13.99 -8.54 -31.43
CA LYS A 232 -14.05 -7.44 -32.39
C LYS A 232 -14.75 -7.84 -33.69
N HIS A 233 -14.58 -9.07 -34.16
CA HIS A 233 -15.17 -9.56 -35.42
C HIS A 233 -16.52 -10.26 -35.21
N MET A 234 -16.89 -10.58 -33.96
CA MET A 234 -18.12 -11.31 -33.67
C MET A 234 -19.36 -10.39 -33.71
N PRO A 235 -20.42 -10.75 -34.45
CA PRO A 235 -21.70 -10.04 -34.40
C PRO A 235 -22.27 -10.00 -32.98
N LYS A 236 -22.87 -8.86 -32.59
CA LYS A 236 -23.35 -8.63 -31.21
C LYS A 236 -24.23 -9.75 -30.66
N MET A 237 -25.12 -10.33 -31.48
CA MET A 237 -26.03 -11.40 -31.07
C MET A 237 -25.33 -12.74 -30.76
N LEU A 238 -24.15 -12.96 -31.34
CA LEU A 238 -23.39 -14.22 -31.20
C LEU A 238 -22.26 -14.11 -30.18
N ARG A 239 -21.89 -12.89 -29.80
CA ARG A 239 -20.72 -12.57 -28.96
C ARG A 239 -20.72 -13.30 -27.62
N LEU A 240 -21.87 -13.36 -26.94
CA LEU A 240 -21.98 -14.01 -25.62
C LEU A 240 -21.63 -15.51 -25.66
N ILE A 241 -21.96 -16.20 -26.74
CA ILE A 241 -21.80 -17.66 -26.87
C ILE A 241 -20.48 -18.00 -27.59
N PHE A 242 -20.24 -17.37 -28.75
CA PHE A 242 -19.17 -17.78 -29.66
C PHE A 242 -17.82 -17.16 -29.32
N THR A 243 -17.76 -15.96 -28.73
CA THR A 243 -16.45 -15.36 -28.38
C THR A 243 -15.69 -16.24 -27.37
N PRO A 244 -16.28 -16.65 -26.23
CA PRO A 244 -15.58 -17.53 -25.29
C PRO A 244 -15.23 -18.90 -25.89
N LEU A 245 -16.18 -19.53 -26.60
CA LEU A 245 -16.01 -20.84 -27.23
C LEU A 245 -14.84 -20.86 -28.22
N LEU A 246 -14.86 -19.95 -29.20
CA LEU A 246 -13.84 -19.91 -30.24
C LEU A 246 -12.48 -19.49 -29.67
N SER A 247 -12.47 -18.62 -28.66
CA SER A 247 -11.24 -18.25 -27.97
C SER A 247 -10.58 -19.46 -27.33
N LEU A 248 -11.32 -20.30 -26.61
CA LEU A 248 -10.76 -21.51 -26.00
C LEU A 248 -10.34 -22.55 -27.05
N LEU A 249 -11.16 -22.77 -28.09
CA LEU A 249 -10.84 -23.72 -29.17
C LEU A 249 -9.54 -23.36 -29.91
N VAL A 250 -9.22 -22.08 -30.02
CA VAL A 250 -7.98 -21.61 -30.63
C VAL A 250 -6.84 -21.59 -29.61
N VAL A 251 -7.06 -21.02 -28.43
CA VAL A 251 -6.00 -20.77 -27.44
C VAL A 251 -5.53 -22.06 -26.79
N ALA A 252 -6.44 -22.95 -26.37
CA ALA A 252 -6.06 -24.12 -25.59
C ALA A 252 -5.10 -25.07 -26.34
N PRO A 253 -5.33 -25.45 -27.62
CA PRO A 253 -4.37 -26.27 -28.36
C PRO A 253 -3.01 -25.59 -28.55
N ILE A 254 -3.00 -24.27 -28.83
CA ILE A 254 -1.74 -23.50 -28.99
C ILE A 254 -0.98 -23.45 -27.67
N VAL A 255 -1.70 -23.25 -26.56
CA VAL A 255 -1.10 -23.21 -25.23
C VAL A 255 -0.51 -24.56 -24.86
N LEU A 256 -1.27 -25.65 -25.00
CA LEU A 256 -0.79 -26.99 -24.69
C LEU A 256 0.40 -27.43 -25.55
N PHE A 257 0.37 -27.11 -26.86
CA PHE A 257 1.42 -27.55 -27.78
C PHE A 257 2.70 -26.70 -27.69
N ILE A 258 2.57 -25.38 -27.47
CA ILE A 258 3.67 -24.43 -27.63
C ILE A 258 3.89 -23.59 -26.36
N VAL A 259 2.88 -22.82 -25.93
CA VAL A 259 3.10 -21.75 -24.94
C VAL A 259 3.41 -22.31 -23.56
N ALA A 260 2.67 -23.31 -23.10
CA ALA A 260 2.85 -23.90 -21.80
C ALA A 260 4.18 -24.68 -21.70
N PRO A 261 4.58 -25.49 -22.69
CA PRO A 261 5.92 -26.09 -22.72
C PRO A 261 7.05 -25.06 -22.72
N ILE A 262 6.95 -24.00 -23.53
CA ILE A 262 7.94 -22.92 -23.52
C ILE A 262 8.02 -22.26 -22.14
N GLY A 263 6.87 -21.93 -21.54
CA GLY A 263 6.82 -21.37 -20.19
C GLY A 263 7.45 -22.30 -19.16
N ASN A 264 7.24 -23.60 -19.29
CA ASN A 264 7.81 -24.62 -18.41
C ASN A 264 9.34 -24.67 -18.52
N TYR A 265 9.89 -24.79 -19.73
CA TYR A 265 11.33 -24.82 -19.95
C TYR A 265 12.02 -23.50 -19.59
N LEU A 266 11.34 -22.36 -19.80
CA LEU A 266 11.85 -21.06 -19.34
C LEU A 266 11.99 -21.02 -17.81
N GLY A 267 11.02 -21.59 -17.08
CA GLY A 267 11.13 -21.75 -15.62
C GLY A 267 12.35 -22.59 -15.25
N GLU A 268 12.46 -23.77 -15.85
CA GLU A 268 13.54 -24.73 -15.63
C GLU A 268 14.92 -24.10 -15.78
N TYR A 269 15.17 -23.49 -16.94
CA TYR A 269 16.46 -22.87 -17.21
C TYR A 269 16.76 -21.70 -16.28
N LEU A 270 15.73 -21.00 -15.80
CA LEU A 270 15.90 -19.91 -14.86
C LEU A 270 16.27 -20.42 -13.47
N ALA A 271 15.60 -21.48 -12.98
CA ALA A 271 15.96 -22.14 -11.73
C ALA A 271 17.38 -22.73 -11.79
N GLU A 272 17.72 -23.41 -12.88
CA GLU A 272 19.07 -23.96 -13.10
C GLU A 272 20.13 -22.86 -13.20
N PHE A 273 19.84 -21.73 -13.86
CA PHE A 273 20.74 -20.59 -13.94
C PHE A 273 21.08 -20.03 -12.55
N PHE A 274 20.07 -19.82 -11.69
CA PHE A 274 20.33 -19.32 -10.33
C PHE A 274 21.04 -20.36 -9.47
N LYS A 275 20.72 -21.65 -9.62
CA LYS A 275 21.48 -22.72 -8.99
C LYS A 275 22.95 -22.67 -9.39
N TRP A 276 23.24 -22.64 -10.69
CA TRP A 276 24.60 -22.52 -11.22
C TRP A 276 25.32 -21.25 -10.73
N LEU A 277 24.63 -20.10 -10.71
CA LEU A 277 25.18 -18.84 -10.24
C LEU A 277 25.64 -18.95 -8.77
N PHE A 278 24.83 -19.56 -7.92
CA PHE A 278 25.18 -19.79 -6.52
C PHE A 278 26.22 -20.89 -6.34
N ASP A 279 26.24 -21.93 -7.19
CA ASP A 279 27.29 -22.96 -7.17
C ASP A 279 28.67 -22.38 -7.53
N VAL A 280 28.72 -21.42 -8.47
CA VAL A 280 29.99 -20.79 -8.91
C VAL A 280 30.42 -19.63 -8.01
N ALA A 281 29.51 -18.69 -7.73
CA ALA A 281 29.85 -17.45 -7.03
C ALA A 281 29.61 -17.52 -5.52
N GLY A 282 28.82 -18.50 -5.04
CA GLY A 282 28.59 -18.82 -3.63
C GLY A 282 28.42 -17.59 -2.74
N PRO A 283 29.38 -17.30 -1.84
CA PRO A 283 29.30 -16.14 -0.94
C PRO A 283 29.22 -14.80 -1.65
N ALA A 284 29.87 -14.64 -2.81
CA ALA A 284 29.86 -13.39 -3.56
C ALA A 284 28.49 -13.12 -4.17
N ALA A 285 27.82 -14.15 -4.71
CA ALA A 285 26.43 -14.04 -5.16
C ALA A 285 25.52 -13.64 -4.00
N GLY A 286 25.64 -14.33 -2.85
CA GLY A 286 24.88 -14.00 -1.65
C GLY A 286 25.12 -12.58 -1.15
N LEU A 287 26.38 -12.11 -1.18
CA LEU A 287 26.76 -10.76 -0.75
C LEU A 287 26.11 -9.68 -1.62
N LEU A 288 26.18 -9.84 -2.94
CA LEU A 288 25.59 -8.90 -3.88
C LEU A 288 24.06 -8.95 -3.82
N MET A 289 23.48 -10.15 -3.85
CA MET A 289 22.03 -10.33 -3.84
C MET A 289 21.40 -9.80 -2.54
N GLY A 290 21.96 -10.12 -1.38
CA GLY A 290 21.52 -9.56 -0.10
C GLY A 290 21.75 -8.04 -0.03
N GLY A 291 22.96 -7.58 -0.35
CA GLY A 291 23.32 -6.16 -0.23
C GLY A 291 22.50 -5.21 -1.12
N PHE A 292 22.11 -5.65 -2.32
CA PHE A 292 21.26 -4.87 -3.23
C PHE A 292 19.76 -5.15 -3.04
N MET A 293 19.37 -6.11 -2.20
CA MET A 293 17.97 -6.45 -1.95
C MET A 293 17.11 -5.25 -1.54
N PRO A 294 17.55 -4.29 -0.68
CA PRO A 294 16.77 -3.10 -0.41
C PRO A 294 16.33 -2.33 -1.67
N PHE A 295 17.22 -2.19 -2.67
CA PHE A 295 16.88 -1.51 -3.92
C PHE A 295 15.93 -2.33 -4.78
N ILE A 296 16.11 -3.65 -4.83
CA ILE A 296 15.22 -4.56 -5.55
C ILE A 296 13.81 -4.51 -4.95
N VAL A 297 13.71 -4.46 -3.62
CA VAL A 297 12.43 -4.33 -2.90
C VAL A 297 11.81 -2.95 -3.15
N MET A 298 12.58 -1.88 -3.01
CA MET A 298 12.08 -0.50 -3.26
C MET A 298 11.57 -0.32 -4.70
N ALA A 299 12.24 -0.92 -5.68
CA ALA A 299 11.81 -0.87 -7.07
C ALA A 299 10.63 -1.82 -7.38
N GLY A 300 10.15 -2.60 -6.40
CA GLY A 300 9.12 -3.63 -6.62
C GLY A 300 9.59 -4.81 -7.49
N MET A 301 10.88 -4.86 -7.84
CA MET A 301 11.46 -5.86 -8.73
C MET A 301 11.57 -7.24 -8.07
N HIS A 302 11.47 -7.34 -6.75
CA HIS A 302 11.46 -8.62 -6.04
C HIS A 302 10.27 -9.53 -6.46
N TYR A 303 9.12 -8.94 -6.82
CA TYR A 303 7.99 -9.69 -7.37
C TYR A 303 8.29 -10.30 -8.74
N ALA A 304 9.17 -9.67 -9.53
CA ALA A 304 9.60 -10.22 -10.82
C ALA A 304 10.40 -11.53 -10.66
N LEU A 305 10.92 -11.79 -9.46
CA LEU A 305 11.66 -13.00 -9.12
C LEU A 305 10.77 -14.10 -8.53
N PHE A 306 9.48 -13.85 -8.28
CA PHE A 306 8.56 -14.87 -7.76
C PHE A 306 8.44 -16.09 -8.69
N PRO A 307 8.32 -15.95 -10.02
CA PRO A 307 8.31 -17.11 -10.91
C PRO A 307 9.55 -18.00 -10.72
N VAL A 308 10.73 -17.40 -10.48
CA VAL A 308 11.98 -18.12 -10.22
C VAL A 308 11.87 -18.93 -8.93
N ALA A 309 11.41 -18.29 -7.85
CA ALA A 309 11.33 -18.92 -6.54
C ALA A 309 10.29 -20.06 -6.53
N PHE A 310 9.13 -19.86 -7.15
CA PHE A 310 8.11 -20.90 -7.28
C PHE A 310 8.59 -22.08 -8.12
N ASP A 311 9.24 -21.83 -9.25
CA ASP A 311 9.78 -22.90 -10.09
C ASP A 311 10.92 -23.66 -9.38
N SER A 312 11.81 -22.94 -8.68
CA SER A 312 12.87 -23.56 -7.87
C SER A 312 12.31 -24.45 -6.77
N ILE A 313 11.29 -23.98 -6.03
CA ILE A 313 10.63 -24.78 -5.00
C ILE A 313 9.89 -25.97 -5.60
N GLY A 314 9.18 -25.77 -6.71
CA GLY A 314 8.42 -26.84 -7.39
C GLY A 314 9.32 -27.95 -7.94
N ARG A 315 10.49 -27.59 -8.50
CA ARG A 315 11.40 -28.54 -9.16
C ARG A 315 12.51 -29.07 -8.27
N LEU A 316 13.20 -28.17 -7.58
CA LEU A 316 14.35 -28.50 -6.74
C LEU A 316 13.91 -28.85 -5.30
N GLY A 317 12.68 -28.52 -4.92
CA GLY A 317 12.18 -28.64 -3.55
C GLY A 317 12.59 -27.48 -2.64
N TYR A 318 13.32 -26.49 -3.16
CA TYR A 318 13.82 -25.36 -2.36
C TYR A 318 14.15 -24.12 -3.21
N ASP A 319 14.22 -22.97 -2.55
CA ASP A 319 14.83 -21.75 -3.06
C ASP A 319 16.11 -21.41 -2.27
N ILE A 320 17.13 -20.92 -2.97
CA ILE A 320 18.41 -20.46 -2.39
C ILE A 320 18.65 -18.96 -2.63
N MET A 321 17.83 -18.32 -3.47
CA MET A 321 18.13 -17.02 -4.04
C MET A 321 17.19 -15.93 -3.53
N LEU A 322 15.89 -16.00 -3.81
CA LEU A 322 15.01 -14.86 -3.53
C LEU A 322 14.67 -14.75 -2.04
N LEU A 323 14.07 -15.81 -1.50
CA LEU A 323 13.47 -15.82 -0.18
C LEU A 323 14.52 -15.81 0.95
N PRO A 324 15.64 -16.57 0.87
CA PRO A 324 16.71 -16.47 1.88
C PRO A 324 17.35 -15.09 1.90
N MET A 325 17.64 -14.49 0.74
CA MET A 325 18.24 -13.14 0.67
C MET A 325 17.27 -12.06 1.16
N SER A 326 15.97 -12.22 0.87
CA SER A 326 14.93 -11.34 1.38
C SER A 326 14.80 -11.45 2.91
N LEU A 327 14.98 -12.63 3.50
CA LEU A 327 14.95 -12.79 4.96
C LEU A 327 16.08 -12.00 5.63
N VAL A 328 17.33 -12.20 5.21
CA VAL A 328 18.46 -11.46 5.81
C VAL A 328 18.37 -9.96 5.56
N ASN A 329 17.80 -9.52 4.43
CA ASN A 329 17.45 -8.12 4.18
C ASN A 329 16.42 -7.59 5.19
N ASN A 330 15.31 -8.29 5.38
CA ASN A 330 14.23 -7.84 6.24
C ASN A 330 14.70 -7.77 7.71
N MET A 331 15.53 -8.72 8.12
CA MET A 331 16.16 -8.71 9.44
C MET A 331 17.18 -7.57 9.60
N ALA A 332 17.97 -7.26 8.57
CA ALA A 332 18.85 -6.09 8.58
C ALA A 332 18.07 -4.78 8.69
N GLN A 333 16.96 -4.63 7.94
CA GLN A 333 16.10 -3.46 8.01
C GLN A 333 15.46 -3.32 9.38
N CYS A 334 14.97 -4.42 9.97
CA CYS A 334 14.50 -4.46 11.35
C CYS A 334 15.57 -3.93 12.31
N ALA A 335 16.78 -4.49 12.26
CA ALA A 335 17.84 -4.14 13.18
C ALA A 335 18.37 -2.70 13.02
N ALA A 336 18.55 -2.23 11.78
CA ALA A 336 18.95 -0.85 11.52
C ALA A 336 17.87 0.14 12.00
N THR A 337 16.60 -0.15 11.74
CA THR A 337 15.49 0.70 12.18
C THR A 337 15.35 0.71 13.70
N LEU A 338 15.53 -0.44 14.36
CA LEU A 338 15.56 -0.52 15.82
C LEU A 338 16.72 0.29 16.42
N ALA A 339 17.90 0.23 15.81
CA ALA A 339 19.04 1.04 16.23
C ALA A 339 18.74 2.54 16.12
N VAL A 340 18.05 2.98 15.06
CA VAL A 340 17.55 4.37 14.96
C VAL A 340 16.60 4.70 16.10
N ALA A 341 15.63 3.83 16.41
CA ALA A 341 14.67 4.04 17.50
C ALA A 341 15.35 4.19 18.87
N ILE A 342 16.43 3.44 19.11
CA ILE A 342 17.20 3.53 20.37
C ILE A 342 18.05 4.80 20.41
N LYS A 343 18.69 5.15 19.29
CA LYS A 343 19.69 6.22 19.22
C LYS A 343 19.09 7.62 19.08
N THR A 344 17.95 7.75 18.40
CA THR A 344 17.33 9.06 18.17
C THR A 344 16.74 9.66 19.46
N LYS A 345 16.87 10.98 19.60
CA LYS A 345 16.22 11.77 20.66
C LYS A 345 14.84 12.30 20.25
N ASP A 346 14.56 12.33 18.95
CA ASP A 346 13.27 12.75 18.39
C ASP A 346 12.20 11.69 18.72
N LYS A 347 11.15 12.11 19.45
CA LYS A 347 10.09 11.22 19.93
C LYS A 347 9.26 10.62 18.79
N ASP A 348 9.03 11.39 17.73
CA ASP A 348 8.21 10.97 16.60
C ASP A 348 8.99 9.98 15.74
N LEU A 349 10.25 10.31 15.43
CA LEU A 349 11.14 9.40 14.73
C LEU A 349 11.39 8.12 15.54
N ARG A 350 11.48 8.21 16.87
CA ARG A 350 11.59 7.04 17.75
C ARG A 350 10.38 6.14 17.67
N SER A 351 9.17 6.70 17.76
CA SER A 351 7.92 5.96 17.67
C SER A 351 7.74 5.30 16.30
N LEU A 352 7.99 6.04 15.23
CA LEU A 352 7.95 5.55 13.86
C LEU A 352 8.99 4.45 13.63
N ALA A 353 10.23 4.63 14.10
CA ALA A 353 11.28 3.65 13.93
C ALA A 353 11.02 2.37 14.73
N PHE A 354 10.50 2.47 15.95
CA PHE A 354 10.15 1.30 16.74
C PHE A 354 9.03 0.48 16.08
N SER A 355 7.93 1.13 15.71
CA SER A 355 6.80 0.47 15.05
C SER A 355 7.19 -0.11 13.67
N SER A 356 7.98 0.61 12.89
CA SER A 356 8.48 0.15 11.58
C SER A 356 9.49 -0.99 11.71
N SER A 357 10.31 -1.01 12.77
CA SER A 357 11.18 -2.14 13.07
C SER A 357 10.37 -3.41 13.34
N LEU A 358 9.28 -3.31 14.11
CA LEU A 358 8.40 -4.45 14.39
C LEU A 358 7.73 -4.93 13.10
N SER A 359 7.32 -4.01 12.22
CA SER A 359 6.79 -4.35 10.90
C SER A 359 7.80 -5.14 10.05
N ALA A 360 9.06 -4.68 10.00
CA ALA A 360 10.13 -5.34 9.27
C ALA A 360 10.49 -6.72 9.85
N LEU A 361 10.37 -6.90 11.17
CA LEU A 361 10.55 -8.21 11.82
C LEU A 361 9.56 -9.27 11.29
N PHE A 362 8.34 -8.86 10.98
CA PHE A 362 7.31 -9.73 10.40
C PHE A 362 7.33 -9.75 8.86
N GLY A 363 8.35 -9.16 8.24
CA GLY A 363 8.57 -9.22 6.79
C GLY A 363 7.93 -8.12 5.97
N ILE A 364 7.35 -7.10 6.62
CA ILE A 364 6.83 -5.90 5.97
C ILE A 364 7.86 -4.78 6.13
N THR A 365 8.63 -4.50 5.08
CA THR A 365 9.81 -3.62 5.17
C THR A 365 9.58 -2.21 4.64
N GLU A 366 8.47 -1.96 3.96
CA GLU A 366 8.15 -0.67 3.35
C GLU A 366 8.12 0.47 4.38
N PRO A 367 7.49 0.32 5.57
CA PRO A 367 7.52 1.35 6.60
C PRO A 367 8.94 1.62 7.12
N ALA A 368 9.76 0.58 7.29
CA ALA A 368 11.14 0.70 7.75
C ALA A 368 12.03 1.38 6.71
N MET A 369 11.95 0.94 5.45
CA MET A 369 12.76 1.48 4.37
C MET A 369 12.38 2.92 4.04
N TYR A 370 11.12 3.19 3.72
CA TYR A 370 10.68 4.52 3.31
C TYR A 370 10.50 5.49 4.48
N GLY A 371 10.07 4.98 5.63
CA GLY A 371 9.82 5.79 6.81
C GLY A 371 11.10 6.20 7.53
N VAL A 372 12.15 5.38 7.47
CA VAL A 372 13.34 5.54 8.31
C VAL A 372 14.65 5.42 7.53
N THR A 373 15.00 4.23 7.03
CA THR A 373 16.38 3.97 6.60
C THR A 373 16.76 4.75 5.34
N LEU A 374 15.87 4.87 4.37
CA LEU A 374 16.08 5.65 3.15
C LEU A 374 16.18 7.15 3.45
N LYS A 375 15.32 7.67 4.34
CA LYS A 375 15.33 9.09 4.73
C LYS A 375 16.68 9.47 5.36
N LEU A 376 17.17 8.62 6.25
CA LEU A 376 18.41 8.87 7.00
C LEU A 376 19.68 8.44 6.25
N LYS A 377 19.56 7.70 5.14
CA LYS A 377 20.62 7.18 4.24
C LYS A 377 21.66 6.27 4.89
N LYS A 378 22.31 6.71 5.97
CA LYS A 378 23.34 5.93 6.70
C LYS A 378 22.76 4.64 7.31
N PRO A 379 21.57 4.64 7.94
CA PRO A 379 20.94 3.39 8.35
C PRO A 379 20.60 2.47 7.17
N LEU A 380 20.28 3.01 5.99
CA LEU A 380 20.10 2.19 4.77
C LEU A 380 21.41 1.50 4.37
N TYR A 381 22.54 2.21 4.34
CA TYR A 381 23.83 1.59 4.05
C TYR A 381 24.22 0.53 5.10
N ALA A 382 23.95 0.78 6.38
CA ALA A 382 24.17 -0.20 7.43
C ALA A 382 23.30 -1.46 7.22
N ALA A 383 22.02 -1.29 6.86
CA ALA A 383 21.14 -2.40 6.53
C ALA A 383 21.61 -3.17 5.29
N MET A 384 22.07 -2.47 4.24
CA MET A 384 22.65 -3.11 3.05
C MET A 384 23.89 -3.93 3.38
N ILE A 385 24.80 -3.40 4.21
CA ILE A 385 26.01 -4.13 4.61
C ILE A 385 25.65 -5.34 5.47
N GLY A 386 24.74 -5.18 6.45
CA GLY A 386 24.27 -6.30 7.26
C GLY A 386 23.62 -7.39 6.41
N SER A 387 22.70 -7.01 5.52
CA SER A 387 22.04 -7.91 4.58
C SER A 387 23.03 -8.60 3.64
N GLY A 388 24.02 -7.88 3.13
CA GLY A 388 25.07 -8.44 2.29
C GLY A 388 25.92 -9.46 3.04
N ILE A 389 26.31 -9.20 4.29
CA ILE A 389 27.08 -10.18 5.08
C ILE A 389 26.22 -11.41 5.42
N GLY A 390 24.96 -11.22 5.82
CA GLY A 390 24.02 -12.32 6.04
C GLY A 390 23.79 -13.14 4.76
N GLY A 391 23.68 -12.46 3.62
CA GLY A 391 23.55 -13.08 2.30
C GLY A 391 24.80 -13.86 1.91
N ALA A 392 25.99 -13.35 2.19
CA ALA A 392 27.25 -14.06 1.95
C ALA A 392 27.34 -15.36 2.75
N ILE A 393 26.88 -15.34 4.02
CA ILE A 393 26.78 -16.55 4.86
C ILE A 393 25.81 -17.54 4.24
N TYR A 394 24.64 -17.08 3.79
CA TYR A 394 23.65 -17.92 3.13
C TYR A 394 24.16 -18.52 1.83
N GLY A 395 24.89 -17.75 1.02
CA GLY A 395 25.56 -18.23 -0.17
C GLY A 395 26.67 -19.24 0.13
N PHE A 396 27.45 -19.03 1.19
CA PHE A 396 28.52 -19.95 1.59
C PHE A 396 27.98 -21.32 2.03
N PHE A 397 26.96 -21.33 2.89
CA PHE A 397 26.36 -22.56 3.40
C PHE A 397 25.24 -23.11 2.49
N THR A 398 24.95 -22.44 1.37
CA THR A 398 23.85 -22.76 0.46
C THR A 398 22.54 -22.98 1.21
N VAL A 399 22.16 -21.99 2.02
CA VAL A 399 20.97 -22.02 2.87
C VAL A 399 19.71 -22.09 2.00
N LYS A 400 18.87 -23.08 2.28
CA LYS A 400 17.68 -23.43 1.51
C LYS A 400 16.41 -23.11 2.29
N ILE A 401 15.41 -22.57 1.62
CA ILE A 401 14.04 -22.52 2.14
C ILE A 401 13.16 -23.48 1.35
N PHE A 402 12.37 -24.30 2.02
CA PHE A 402 11.65 -25.43 1.41
C PHE A 402 10.19 -25.12 1.07
N THR A 403 9.70 -23.98 1.53
CA THR A 403 8.36 -23.51 1.23
C THR A 403 8.39 -22.01 1.01
N PHE A 404 7.51 -21.54 0.12
CA PHE A 404 7.33 -20.12 -0.06
C PHE A 404 6.62 -19.55 1.18
N THR A 405 7.26 -18.63 1.88
CA THR A 405 6.73 -17.90 3.03
C THR A 405 7.18 -16.46 2.93
N ILE A 406 6.35 -15.50 3.39
CA ILE A 406 6.81 -14.10 3.46
C ILE A 406 8.09 -14.05 4.33
N PRO A 407 9.21 -13.50 3.81
CA PRO A 407 10.46 -13.46 4.55
C PRO A 407 10.36 -12.58 5.80
N GLY A 408 10.21 -13.20 6.96
CA GLY A 408 10.21 -12.55 8.28
C GLY A 408 10.65 -13.55 9.33
N ILE A 409 10.65 -13.17 10.62
CA ILE A 409 11.05 -14.10 11.69
C ILE A 409 10.21 -15.39 11.70
N THR A 410 8.94 -15.29 11.29
CA THR A 410 8.00 -16.41 11.17
C THR A 410 8.31 -17.36 10.01
N ALA A 411 9.22 -17.00 9.09
CA ALA A 411 9.67 -17.87 8.02
C ALA A 411 10.79 -18.84 8.44
N LEU A 412 11.42 -18.66 9.61
CA LEU A 412 12.51 -19.52 10.07
C LEU A 412 12.17 -21.03 10.08
N PRO A 413 10.96 -21.46 10.50
CA PRO A 413 10.57 -22.86 10.39
C PRO A 413 10.62 -23.45 8.97
N SER A 414 10.42 -22.62 7.94
CA SER A 414 10.48 -23.03 6.53
C SER A 414 11.90 -23.40 6.06
N PHE A 415 12.92 -23.18 6.88
CA PHE A 415 14.31 -23.61 6.66
C PHE A 415 14.62 -24.96 7.31
N ILE A 416 13.65 -25.59 7.99
CA ILE A 416 13.82 -26.90 8.59
C ILE A 416 13.55 -27.97 7.53
N SER A 417 14.48 -28.94 7.41
CA SER A 417 14.30 -30.12 6.57
C SER A 417 15.07 -31.29 7.16
N SER A 418 14.46 -32.48 7.12
CA SER A 418 15.10 -33.75 7.52
C SER A 418 16.29 -34.12 6.63
N SER A 419 16.28 -33.68 5.37
CA SER A 419 17.39 -33.89 4.44
C SER A 419 18.57 -32.95 4.67
N TYR A 420 18.38 -31.84 5.39
CA TYR A 420 19.38 -30.80 5.60
C TYR A 420 19.45 -30.35 7.07
N THR A 421 19.92 -31.23 7.94
CA THR A 421 19.88 -31.07 9.41
C THR A 421 20.52 -29.77 9.92
N SER A 422 21.59 -29.29 9.29
CA SER A 422 22.28 -28.04 9.70
C SER A 422 21.70 -26.77 9.07
N ASN A 423 20.78 -26.87 8.11
CA ASN A 423 20.30 -25.73 7.33
C ASN A 423 19.60 -24.68 8.19
N PHE A 424 18.76 -25.12 9.14
CA PHE A 424 18.09 -24.23 10.08
C PHE A 424 19.09 -23.45 10.96
N LEU A 425 20.16 -24.11 11.42
CA LEU A 425 21.21 -23.45 12.20
C LEU A 425 21.92 -22.37 11.37
N PHE A 426 22.28 -22.68 10.13
CA PHE A 426 22.90 -21.70 9.23
C PHE A 426 21.95 -20.54 8.90
N ALA A 427 20.65 -20.81 8.75
CA ALA A 427 19.63 -19.78 8.59
C ALA A 427 19.62 -18.82 9.79
N CYS A 428 19.60 -19.35 11.02
CA CYS A 428 19.68 -18.55 12.24
C CYS A 428 20.97 -17.73 12.34
N ILE A 429 22.12 -18.32 12.01
CA ILE A 429 23.42 -17.62 12.03
C ILE A 429 23.41 -16.43 11.06
N GLY A 430 22.97 -16.62 9.82
CA GLY A 430 22.93 -15.52 8.85
C GLY A 430 21.97 -14.40 9.25
N VAL A 431 20.81 -14.73 9.85
CA VAL A 431 19.89 -13.73 10.41
C VAL A 431 20.56 -12.95 11.55
N VAL A 432 21.12 -13.64 12.53
CA VAL A 432 21.75 -12.99 13.69
C VAL A 432 22.90 -12.09 13.26
N VAL A 433 23.78 -12.57 12.38
CA VAL A 433 24.90 -11.76 11.88
C VAL A 433 24.41 -10.56 11.09
N SER A 434 23.41 -10.74 10.22
CA SER A 434 22.80 -9.64 9.46
C SER A 434 22.26 -8.54 10.38
N MET A 435 21.52 -8.95 11.42
CA MET A 435 20.96 -8.03 12.42
C MET A 435 22.06 -7.32 13.21
N VAL A 436 23.04 -8.06 13.73
CA VAL A 436 24.11 -7.49 14.56
C VAL A 436 24.93 -6.49 13.77
N VAL A 437 25.32 -6.82 12.54
CA VAL A 437 26.08 -5.90 11.67
C VAL A 437 25.27 -4.64 11.39
N ALA A 438 24.02 -4.77 10.95
CA ALA A 438 23.18 -3.63 10.64
C ALA A 438 22.93 -2.74 11.87
N PHE A 439 22.67 -3.35 13.03
CA PHE A 439 22.46 -2.65 14.29
C PHE A 439 23.72 -1.88 14.72
N VAL A 440 24.86 -2.55 14.80
CA VAL A 440 26.13 -1.95 15.25
C VAL A 440 26.56 -0.82 14.32
N LEU A 441 26.54 -1.03 13.00
CA LEU A 441 26.89 0.01 12.05
C LEU A 441 25.96 1.23 12.15
N THR A 442 24.66 1.01 12.34
CA THR A 442 23.71 2.11 12.54
C THR A 442 23.97 2.86 13.85
N MET A 443 24.32 2.15 14.93
CA MET A 443 24.70 2.76 16.20
C MET A 443 26.00 3.57 16.08
N LEU A 444 26.96 3.13 15.26
CA LEU A 444 28.22 3.84 15.03
C LEU A 444 28.06 5.04 14.09
N PHE A 445 27.20 4.95 13.07
CA PHE A 445 26.98 6.05 12.13
C PHE A 445 26.26 7.21 12.79
N SER A 446 26.87 8.40 12.77
CA SER A 446 26.16 9.63 13.12
C SER A 446 25.18 9.98 12.00
N PHE A 447 23.90 10.15 12.31
CA PHE A 447 22.88 10.63 11.37
C PHE A 447 22.19 11.83 12.01
N GLU A 448 22.00 12.90 11.23
CA GLU A 448 21.30 14.09 11.69
C GLU A 448 19.81 13.76 11.78
N SER A 449 19.26 13.83 12.98
CA SER A 449 17.82 13.87 13.18
C SER A 449 17.38 15.33 13.15
N ALA A 450 16.22 15.65 12.56
CA ALA A 450 15.70 17.02 12.54
C ALA A 450 15.48 17.61 13.96
N GLY A 451 15.51 16.77 15.00
CA GLY A 451 15.50 17.18 16.41
C GLY A 451 16.85 17.57 17.02
N ASP A 452 17.98 17.35 16.34
CA ASP A 452 19.32 17.67 16.87
C ASP A 452 19.69 19.16 16.77
N GLU A 453 18.92 19.97 16.03
CA GLU A 453 19.15 21.43 15.90
C GLU A 453 18.38 22.29 16.94
N LYS A 454 17.58 21.69 17.82
CA LYS A 454 16.74 22.43 18.79
C LYS A 454 17.37 22.70 20.16
N GLU A 455 18.68 22.56 20.30
CA GLU A 455 19.43 23.00 21.49
C GLU A 455 20.56 23.95 21.09
N GLY A 456 20.24 25.21 20.79
CA GLY A 456 21.27 26.24 20.64
C GLY A 456 20.96 27.39 19.69
N ASN A 457 19.81 28.06 19.84
CA ASN A 457 19.72 29.51 19.63
C ASN A 457 18.32 30.00 20.04
N THR A 458 18.23 30.55 21.24
CA THR A 458 17.25 31.60 21.54
C THR A 458 17.60 32.80 20.67
N ILE A 459 16.90 32.93 19.54
CA ILE A 459 16.76 34.20 18.84
C ILE A 459 15.29 34.55 18.93
N GLU A 460 15.01 35.59 19.70
CA GLU A 460 13.72 36.28 19.75
C GLU A 460 13.29 36.63 18.31
N PRO A 461 12.02 36.41 17.91
CA PRO A 461 11.56 36.92 16.64
C PRO A 461 11.38 38.43 16.78
N GLU A 462 12.31 39.16 16.19
CA GLU A 462 12.24 40.57 15.89
C GLU A 462 10.99 40.85 15.03
N VAL A 463 10.17 41.76 15.53
CA VAL A 463 8.93 42.22 14.89
C VAL A 463 9.29 43.02 13.64
N VAL A 464 9.07 42.44 12.46
CA VAL A 464 9.04 43.21 11.22
C VAL A 464 7.60 43.38 10.78
N ALA A 465 7.10 44.59 10.96
CA ALA A 465 5.85 45.05 10.39
C ALA A 465 6.01 45.35 8.89
N SER A 466 5.10 44.86 8.05
CA SER A 466 4.49 45.69 6.99
C SER A 466 3.19 45.08 6.44
N HIS A 467 2.11 45.82 6.69
CA HIS A 467 0.77 45.90 6.09
C HIS A 467 0.40 45.11 4.83
N ALA A 468 -0.83 44.55 4.83
CA ALA A 468 -1.96 45.15 4.10
C ALA A 468 -3.31 44.61 4.61
N ASP A 469 -4.23 45.54 4.88
CA ASP A 469 -5.58 45.37 5.41
C ASP A 469 -6.52 44.56 4.51
N THR A 470 -7.28 43.66 5.12
CA THR A 470 -8.77 43.60 5.02
C THR A 470 -9.31 42.74 6.16
N THR A 471 -9.72 43.36 7.27
CA THR A 471 -10.47 42.69 8.35
C THR A 471 -11.98 42.72 8.04
N PRO A 472 -12.68 41.58 8.04
CA PRO A 472 -14.12 41.56 8.21
C PRO A 472 -14.45 41.80 9.69
N VAL A 473 -15.38 42.73 9.94
CA VAL A 473 -15.93 42.98 11.27
C VAL A 473 -16.98 41.92 11.57
N PHE A 474 -16.75 41.07 12.57
CA PHE A 474 -17.78 40.21 13.17
C PHE A 474 -17.78 40.37 14.69
N GLY A 475 -18.97 40.67 15.25
CA GLY A 475 -19.19 40.95 16.67
C GLY A 475 -19.41 39.70 17.55
N GLU A 476 -19.09 39.88 18.84
CA GLU A 476 -19.29 39.03 20.03
C GLU A 476 -18.88 37.54 19.97
N GLU A 477 -17.88 37.21 20.81
CA GLU A 477 -17.32 35.88 21.15
C GLU A 477 -18.04 34.65 20.55
N ALA A 478 -17.61 34.21 19.37
CA ALA A 478 -18.04 32.92 18.81
C ALA A 478 -17.48 31.77 19.66
N ALA A 479 -18.35 30.95 20.24
CA ALA A 479 -17.97 29.78 21.02
C ALA A 479 -18.55 28.51 20.41
N VAL A 480 -17.73 27.44 20.34
CA VAL A 480 -18.16 26.11 19.90
C VAL A 480 -18.53 25.29 21.14
N LEU A 481 -19.74 24.73 21.13
CA LEU A 481 -20.21 23.84 22.19
C LEU A 481 -19.79 22.39 21.91
N ALA A 482 -19.77 21.55 22.94
CA ALA A 482 -19.48 20.14 22.77
C ALA A 482 -20.50 19.47 21.82
N PRO A 483 -20.09 18.85 20.71
CA PRO A 483 -21.01 18.15 19.82
C PRO A 483 -21.45 16.78 20.38
N VAL A 484 -20.73 16.26 21.37
CA VAL A 484 -21.00 14.98 22.05
C VAL A 484 -20.58 15.08 23.52
N SER A 485 -21.30 14.41 24.41
CA SER A 485 -20.96 14.35 25.83
C SER A 485 -19.75 13.44 26.03
N GLY A 486 -18.84 13.79 26.93
CA GLY A 486 -17.62 13.01 27.12
C GLY A 486 -16.55 13.72 27.94
N LYS A 487 -15.31 13.22 27.86
CA LYS A 487 -14.12 13.87 28.43
C LYS A 487 -13.30 14.54 27.33
N THR A 488 -13.04 15.84 27.44
CA THR A 488 -12.16 16.53 26.51
C THR A 488 -10.70 16.17 26.76
N ILE A 489 -9.92 16.08 25.70
CA ILE A 489 -8.47 15.86 25.72
C ILE A 489 -7.80 16.89 24.80
N PRO A 490 -6.59 17.38 25.14
CA PRO A 490 -5.79 18.18 24.21
C PRO A 490 -5.58 17.44 22.89
N LEU A 491 -5.54 18.16 21.76
CA LEU A 491 -5.30 17.53 20.46
C LEU A 491 -3.99 16.73 20.44
N GLY A 492 -2.93 17.24 21.08
CA GLY A 492 -1.65 16.55 21.19
C GLY A 492 -1.68 15.20 21.93
N GLU A 493 -2.77 14.86 22.63
CA GLU A 493 -2.98 13.55 23.25
C GLU A 493 -3.75 12.57 22.35
N MET A 494 -4.27 13.02 21.20
CA MET A 494 -4.95 12.14 20.24
C MET A 494 -3.95 11.23 19.54
N LYS A 495 -4.35 9.98 19.29
CA LYS A 495 -3.51 8.95 18.64
C LYS A 495 -3.52 9.08 17.10
N ASP A 496 -3.36 10.30 16.60
CA ASP A 496 -3.31 10.64 15.17
C ASP A 496 -2.42 11.87 14.94
N ASP A 497 -1.38 11.74 14.12
CA ASP A 497 -0.37 12.79 13.93
C ASP A 497 -0.93 14.05 13.24
N VAL A 498 -2.01 13.93 12.45
CA VAL A 498 -2.61 15.05 11.73
C VAL A 498 -3.41 15.91 12.68
N PHE A 499 -4.21 15.29 13.55
CA PHE A 499 -4.96 16.00 14.58
C PHE A 499 -4.05 16.49 15.71
N ALA A 500 -3.10 15.68 16.16
CA ALA A 500 -2.16 16.04 17.23
C ALA A 500 -1.23 17.19 16.85
N GLY A 501 -0.87 17.30 15.57
CA GLY A 501 -0.04 18.37 15.04
C GLY A 501 -0.78 19.68 14.72
N GLU A 502 -2.09 19.77 14.98
CA GLU A 502 -2.96 20.92 14.65
C GLU A 502 -2.89 21.35 13.17
N VAL A 503 -2.49 20.43 12.27
CA VAL A 503 -2.24 20.73 10.85
C VAL A 503 -3.51 21.16 10.11
N LEU A 504 -4.67 20.68 10.59
CA LEU A 504 -6.00 21.01 10.05
C LEU A 504 -6.65 22.19 10.77
N GLY A 505 -5.96 22.81 11.73
CA GLY A 505 -6.47 23.90 12.56
C GLY A 505 -6.48 23.54 14.04
N LYS A 506 -6.82 24.54 14.86
CA LYS A 506 -6.90 24.42 16.32
C LYS A 506 -8.21 23.78 16.77
N GLY A 507 -8.18 23.01 17.85
CA GLY A 507 -9.36 22.29 18.31
C GLY A 507 -9.17 21.49 19.58
N VAL A 508 -10.03 20.51 19.79
CA VAL A 508 -10.02 19.63 20.97
C VAL A 508 -10.49 18.23 20.60
N GLY A 509 -9.91 17.21 21.24
CA GLY A 509 -10.40 15.84 21.15
C GLY A 509 -11.45 15.56 22.22
N ILE A 510 -12.40 14.66 21.95
CA ILE A 510 -13.40 14.21 22.92
C ILE A 510 -13.41 12.69 22.95
N LEU A 511 -13.32 12.13 24.16
CA LEU A 511 -13.62 10.74 24.46
C LEU A 511 -15.13 10.63 24.72
N PRO A 512 -15.94 10.14 23.77
CA PRO A 512 -17.39 10.20 23.87
C PRO A 512 -17.93 9.22 24.94
N ASP A 513 -18.89 9.69 25.73
CA ASP A 513 -19.72 8.88 26.65
C ASP A 513 -21.05 8.46 25.97
N GLU A 514 -21.32 8.96 24.76
CA GLU A 514 -22.53 8.67 23.98
C GLU A 514 -22.26 8.58 22.48
N ASP A 515 -23.18 7.93 21.76
CA ASP A 515 -23.03 7.49 20.37
C ASP A 515 -23.65 8.45 19.34
N VAL A 516 -23.93 9.70 19.74
CA VAL A 516 -24.65 10.68 18.91
C VAL A 516 -23.95 12.04 18.88
N ILE A 517 -23.60 12.47 17.67
CA ILE A 517 -23.09 13.81 17.38
C ILE A 517 -24.26 14.76 17.12
N ARG A 518 -24.19 15.95 17.75
CA ARG A 518 -25.18 17.03 17.63
C ARG A 518 -24.53 18.32 17.15
N ALA A 519 -25.34 19.18 16.55
CA ALA A 519 -24.89 20.48 16.07
C ALA A 519 -24.43 21.38 17.23
N PRO A 520 -23.16 21.82 17.26
CA PRO A 520 -22.62 22.64 18.34
C PRO A 520 -23.08 24.10 18.26
N PHE A 521 -23.60 24.55 17.11
CA PHE A 521 -24.12 25.89 16.86
C PHE A 521 -25.15 25.87 15.72
N ASN A 522 -25.80 27.01 15.45
CA ASN A 522 -26.60 27.21 14.24
C ASN A 522 -25.68 27.44 13.04
N GLY A 523 -25.99 26.81 11.91
CA GLY A 523 -25.15 26.92 10.72
C GLY A 523 -25.62 26.02 9.58
N THR A 524 -24.69 25.69 8.69
CA THR A 524 -24.95 24.84 7.51
C THR A 524 -23.95 23.69 7.48
N ILE A 525 -24.42 22.50 7.12
CA ILE A 525 -23.55 21.35 6.84
C ILE A 525 -22.80 21.63 5.54
N SER A 526 -21.49 21.83 5.64
CA SER A 526 -20.65 22.11 4.48
C SER A 526 -20.24 20.84 3.75
N MET A 527 -20.18 19.70 4.45
CA MET A 527 -19.91 18.38 3.86
C MET A 527 -20.29 17.26 4.85
N VAL A 528 -20.80 16.16 4.31
CA VAL A 528 -20.90 14.84 4.95
C VAL A 528 -19.95 13.91 4.21
N ALA A 529 -19.01 13.28 4.91
CA ALA A 529 -18.12 12.32 4.29
C ALA A 529 -18.89 11.10 3.73
N ASP A 530 -18.47 10.55 2.59
CA ASP A 530 -19.15 9.41 1.93
C ASP A 530 -19.39 8.20 2.85
N THR A 531 -18.46 7.97 3.79
CA THR A 531 -18.54 6.88 4.77
C THR A 531 -19.15 7.33 6.12
N GLY A 532 -19.73 8.52 6.20
CA GLY A 532 -20.44 9.06 7.36
C GLY A 532 -19.60 9.39 8.59
N HIS A 533 -18.31 9.05 8.62
CA HIS A 533 -17.42 9.21 9.77
C HIS A 533 -17.05 10.67 10.12
N ALA A 534 -17.25 11.62 9.21
CA ALA A 534 -16.88 13.02 9.42
C ALA A 534 -17.91 14.00 8.84
N LEU A 535 -18.03 15.16 9.48
CA LEU A 535 -18.93 16.25 9.14
C LEU A 535 -18.19 17.59 9.14
N GLY A 536 -18.35 18.36 8.07
CA GLY A 536 -18.01 19.77 8.02
C GLY A 536 -19.22 20.64 8.32
N LEU A 537 -19.04 21.68 9.13
CA LEU A 537 -20.07 22.65 9.47
C LEU A 537 -19.53 24.07 9.37
N THR A 538 -20.32 24.99 8.83
CA THR A 538 -20.01 26.43 8.87
C THR A 538 -21.06 27.12 9.72
N SER A 539 -20.64 27.81 10.78
CA SER A 539 -21.56 28.53 11.66
C SER A 539 -22.12 29.79 10.99
N ASP A 540 -23.26 30.29 11.46
CA ASP A 540 -23.80 31.58 11.00
C ASP A 540 -22.84 32.77 11.28
N ALA A 541 -21.84 32.58 12.14
CA ALA A 541 -20.80 33.55 12.46
C ALA A 541 -19.49 33.32 11.65
N GLY A 542 -19.45 32.38 10.72
CA GLY A 542 -18.29 32.13 9.84
C GLY A 542 -17.25 31.12 10.35
N VAL A 543 -17.56 30.40 11.43
CA VAL A 543 -16.65 29.38 11.99
C VAL A 543 -16.78 28.08 11.20
N ASP A 544 -15.71 27.65 10.52
CA ASP A 544 -15.64 26.38 9.82
C ASP A 544 -15.13 25.28 10.77
N LEU A 545 -16.00 24.34 11.11
CA LEU A 545 -15.77 23.27 12.06
C LEU A 545 -15.76 21.90 11.36
N LEU A 546 -14.74 21.09 11.65
CA LEU A 546 -14.69 19.68 11.32
C LEU A 546 -14.97 18.84 12.57
N ILE A 547 -15.94 17.94 12.49
CA ILE A 547 -16.18 16.89 13.48
C ILE A 547 -15.81 15.56 12.82
N HIS A 548 -14.80 14.86 13.34
CA HIS A 548 -14.33 13.59 12.81
C HIS A 548 -14.41 12.51 13.89
N VAL A 549 -15.25 11.49 13.69
CA VAL A 549 -15.52 10.45 14.68
C VAL A 549 -14.61 9.24 14.48
N GLY A 550 -13.77 9.00 15.50
CA GLY A 550 -12.81 7.93 15.53
C GLY A 550 -11.60 8.18 14.62
N ILE A 551 -10.53 7.43 14.87
CA ILE A 551 -9.27 7.53 14.10
C ILE A 551 -9.18 6.38 13.11
N ASN A 552 -8.86 6.69 11.84
CA ASN A 552 -8.80 5.75 10.71
C ASN A 552 -10.12 5.05 10.37
N THR A 553 -11.26 5.53 10.88
CA THR A 553 -12.61 4.96 10.70
C THR A 553 -13.13 5.06 9.26
N VAL A 554 -12.51 5.85 8.39
CA VAL A 554 -12.77 5.82 6.93
C VAL A 554 -12.63 4.42 6.34
N SER A 555 -11.72 3.60 6.90
CA SER A 555 -11.49 2.22 6.47
C SER A 555 -12.64 1.26 6.81
N MET A 556 -13.59 1.70 7.64
CA MET A 556 -14.82 0.95 7.94
C MET A 556 -15.88 1.07 6.84
N GLN A 557 -15.65 1.86 5.78
CA GLN A 557 -16.53 1.95 4.60
C GLN A 557 -18.01 2.22 4.93
N GLY A 558 -18.28 3.02 5.96
CA GLY A 558 -19.63 3.39 6.39
C GLY A 558 -20.28 2.43 7.40
N GLU A 559 -19.66 1.29 7.69
CA GLU A 559 -20.18 0.35 8.68
C GLU A 559 -20.11 0.95 10.09
N GLY A 560 -21.26 1.02 10.77
CA GLY A 560 -21.36 1.61 12.11
C GLY A 560 -21.62 3.11 12.15
N PHE A 561 -21.90 3.75 11.01
CA PHE A 561 -22.23 5.18 10.93
C PHE A 561 -23.59 5.40 10.25
N GLU A 562 -24.40 6.30 10.82
CA GLU A 562 -25.72 6.70 10.30
C GLU A 562 -25.85 8.23 10.35
N THR A 563 -25.84 8.88 9.18
CA THR A 563 -25.95 10.34 9.04
C THR A 563 -27.41 10.78 8.94
N PHE A 564 -27.81 11.81 9.68
CA PHE A 564 -29.17 12.40 9.65
C PHE A 564 -29.26 13.70 8.86
N VAL A 565 -28.16 14.10 8.23
CA VAL A 565 -28.04 15.35 7.49
C VAL A 565 -27.38 15.13 6.13
N THR A 566 -27.54 16.11 5.24
CA THR A 566 -27.00 16.12 3.88
C THR A 566 -26.23 17.41 3.60
N ASP A 567 -25.39 17.40 2.58
CA ASP A 567 -24.61 18.57 2.15
C ASP A 567 -25.50 19.78 1.87
N GLY A 568 -25.09 20.95 2.36
CA GLY A 568 -25.83 22.21 2.22
C GLY A 568 -27.05 22.33 3.14
N GLN A 569 -27.37 21.34 3.96
CA GLN A 569 -28.50 21.42 4.89
C GLN A 569 -28.23 22.41 6.03
N ARG A 570 -29.16 23.32 6.26
CA ARG A 570 -29.13 24.21 7.43
C ARG A 570 -29.49 23.43 8.70
N VAL A 571 -28.75 23.65 9.78
CA VAL A 571 -28.91 22.95 11.07
C VAL A 571 -29.01 23.94 12.22
N SER A 572 -29.82 23.59 13.20
CA SER A 572 -29.95 24.33 14.46
C SER A 572 -29.15 23.64 15.56
N ARG A 573 -28.61 24.43 16.50
CA ARG A 573 -27.92 23.91 17.70
C ARG A 573 -28.73 22.79 18.37
N GLY A 574 -28.07 21.69 18.71
CA GLY A 574 -28.69 20.52 19.36
C GLY A 574 -29.34 19.51 18.42
N GLN A 575 -29.49 19.84 17.13
CA GLN A 575 -29.98 18.91 16.12
C GLN A 575 -29.04 17.71 15.99
N LYS A 576 -29.60 16.50 15.87
CA LYS A 576 -28.83 15.28 15.62
C LYS A 576 -28.23 15.32 14.23
N LEU A 577 -26.95 15.01 14.12
CA LEU A 577 -26.20 15.05 12.86
C LEU A 577 -25.76 13.66 12.41
N LEU A 578 -25.17 12.90 13.32
CA LEU A 578 -24.57 11.61 13.05
C LEU A 578 -24.75 10.71 14.28
N LYS A 579 -25.08 9.44 14.05
CA LYS A 579 -24.99 8.37 15.04
C LYS A 579 -23.89 7.41 14.64
N PHE A 580 -23.10 6.95 15.59
CA PHE A 580 -22.03 5.99 15.37
C PHE A 580 -22.14 4.84 16.39
N ASP A 581 -21.56 3.67 16.09
CA ASP A 581 -21.52 2.52 17.00
C ASP A 581 -20.13 2.41 17.64
N ALA A 582 -19.97 2.98 18.83
CA ALA A 582 -18.70 2.99 19.55
C ALA A 582 -18.20 1.56 19.87
N ALA A 583 -19.11 0.63 20.17
CA ALA A 583 -18.76 -0.75 20.47
C ALA A 583 -18.22 -1.48 19.24
N LEU A 584 -18.82 -1.23 18.06
CA LEU A 584 -18.34 -1.79 16.79
C LEU A 584 -17.00 -1.20 16.38
N ILE A 585 -16.82 0.12 16.51
CA ILE A 585 -15.55 0.81 16.22
C ILE A 585 -14.42 0.23 17.09
N ALA A 586 -14.66 0.10 18.40
CA ALA A 586 -13.69 -0.49 19.32
C ALA A 586 -13.42 -1.97 19.02
N LYS A 587 -14.45 -2.75 18.68
CA LYS A 587 -14.33 -4.17 18.29
C LYS A 587 -13.47 -4.36 17.04
N LYS A 588 -13.49 -3.40 16.10
CA LYS A 588 -12.64 -3.39 14.91
C LYS A 588 -11.23 -2.84 15.16
N GLY A 589 -10.91 -2.47 16.40
CA GLY A 589 -9.58 -2.01 16.81
C GLY A 589 -9.29 -0.54 16.51
N PHE A 590 -10.32 0.25 16.16
CA PHE A 590 -10.17 1.68 15.92
C PHE A 590 -10.43 2.49 17.20
N SER A 591 -9.83 3.68 17.28
CA SER A 591 -10.14 4.61 18.36
C SER A 591 -11.51 5.25 18.14
N VAL A 592 -12.27 5.48 19.21
CA VAL A 592 -13.54 6.22 19.21
C VAL A 592 -13.35 7.72 19.47
N ASP A 593 -12.11 8.17 19.66
CA ASP A 593 -11.79 9.57 19.92
C ASP A 593 -12.34 10.44 18.79
N THR A 594 -13.12 11.45 19.16
CA THR A 594 -13.75 12.37 18.21
C THR A 594 -12.99 13.68 18.19
N ALA A 595 -12.42 14.05 17.03
CA ALA A 595 -11.76 15.33 16.83
C ALA A 595 -12.79 16.43 16.50
N VAL A 596 -12.67 17.58 17.16
CA VAL A 596 -13.49 18.78 16.92
C VAL A 596 -12.55 19.95 16.63
N ILE A 597 -12.48 20.38 15.36
CA ILE A 597 -11.41 21.25 14.85
C ILE A 597 -11.99 22.47 14.14
N VAL A 598 -11.50 23.66 14.50
CA VAL A 598 -11.77 24.91 13.76
C VAL A 598 -10.77 24.99 12.60
N THR A 599 -11.25 24.72 11.40
CA THR A 599 -10.42 24.58 10.20
C THR A 599 -9.98 25.92 9.60
N ASN A 600 -10.69 27.01 9.88
CA ASN A 600 -10.28 28.37 9.58
C ASN A 600 -9.65 29.07 10.80
N SER A 601 -8.92 28.32 11.66
CA SER A 601 -8.34 28.88 12.89
C SER A 601 -7.40 30.07 12.68
N ASP A 602 -6.77 30.15 11.50
CA ASP A 602 -5.81 31.20 11.14
C ASP A 602 -6.48 32.54 10.80
N GLU A 603 -7.80 32.55 10.60
CA GLU A 603 -8.60 33.77 10.38
C GLU A 603 -8.90 34.52 11.68
N TYR A 604 -8.57 33.93 12.83
CA TYR A 604 -8.86 34.45 14.16
C TYR A 604 -7.56 34.80 14.90
N LYS A 605 -7.61 35.84 15.77
CA LYS A 605 -6.46 36.20 16.60
C LYS A 605 -6.09 35.09 17.58
N GLU A 606 -7.09 34.45 18.16
CA GLU A 606 -6.88 33.36 19.12
C GLU A 606 -8.02 32.35 19.08
N VAL A 607 -7.67 31.07 19.15
CA VAL A 607 -8.61 29.96 19.34
C VAL A 607 -8.17 29.21 20.59
N ILE A 608 -8.99 29.28 21.63
CA ILE A 608 -8.69 28.73 22.95
C ILE A 608 -9.52 27.45 23.12
N SER A 609 -8.83 26.32 23.26
CA SER A 609 -9.44 25.01 23.46
C SER A 609 -9.37 24.57 24.92
N ASP A 610 -10.45 23.99 25.43
CA ASP A 610 -10.57 23.56 26.83
C ASP A 610 -10.42 22.04 26.98
N GLY A 611 -9.20 21.58 27.25
CA GLY A 611 -8.85 20.16 27.41
C GLY A 611 -8.88 19.68 28.87
N GLY A 612 -9.23 18.42 29.08
CA GLY A 612 -9.02 17.72 30.36
C GLY A 612 -10.22 17.67 31.31
N ARG A 613 -11.42 18.10 30.90
CA ARG A 613 -12.63 18.06 31.75
C ARG A 613 -13.79 17.28 31.13
N LYS A 614 -14.78 16.92 31.95
CA LYS A 614 -16.06 16.39 31.45
C LYS A 614 -16.92 17.51 30.89
N VAL A 615 -17.59 17.22 29.78
CA VAL A 615 -18.47 18.12 29.04
C VAL A 615 -19.77 17.43 28.66
N LYS A 616 -20.86 18.19 28.62
CA LYS A 616 -22.17 17.76 28.11
C LYS A 616 -22.44 18.33 26.73
N ALA A 617 -22.94 17.49 25.84
CA ALA A 617 -23.30 17.88 24.49
C ALA A 617 -24.25 19.09 24.49
N CYS A 618 -23.94 20.07 23.66
CA CYS A 618 -24.74 21.28 23.42
C CYS A 618 -24.96 22.19 24.64
N GLU A 619 -24.32 21.93 25.78
CA GLU A 619 -24.39 22.77 26.99
C GLU A 619 -23.05 23.46 27.25
N ASP A 620 -21.96 22.68 27.26
CA ASP A 620 -20.62 23.16 27.59
C ASP A 620 -19.89 23.74 26.38
N LYS A 621 -19.24 24.90 26.58
CA LYS A 621 -18.30 25.49 25.61
C LYS A 621 -16.97 24.75 25.67
N ILE A 622 -16.45 24.35 24.51
CA ILE A 622 -15.19 23.60 24.39
C ILE A 622 -14.11 24.35 23.61
N ILE A 623 -14.51 25.31 22.77
CA ILE A 623 -13.61 26.18 22.02
C ILE A 623 -14.17 27.60 22.11
N LYS A 624 -13.30 28.57 22.45
CA LYS A 624 -13.59 30.00 22.43
C LYS A 624 -12.77 30.65 21.31
N ILE A 625 -13.42 31.45 20.48
CA ILE A 625 -12.79 32.15 19.36
C ILE A 625 -12.71 33.64 19.69
N VAL A 626 -11.53 34.22 19.50
CA VAL A 626 -11.21 35.63 19.75
C VAL A 626 -10.81 36.27 18.43
N ASN A 627 -11.54 37.32 18.04
CA ASN A 627 -11.35 38.06 16.79
C ASN A 627 -10.45 39.29 16.95
#